data_AF-A0A9D1V8M0-F1
#
_entry.id   AF-A0A9D1V8M0-F1
#
_cell.length_a   1.000
_cell.length_b   1.000
_cell.length_c   1.000
_cell.angle_alpha   90.00
_cell.angle_beta   90.00
_cell.angle_gamma   90.00
#
_symmetry.space_group_name_H-M   'P 1'
#
loop_
_entity.id
_entity.type
_entity.pdbx_description
1 polymer ?
#
loop_
_entity_poly.entity_id
_entity_poly.type
_entity_poly.pdbx_seq_one_letter_code
_entity_poly.pdbx_strand_id
1 'polypeptide(L)'
;MIAFNYVAELGSELGQNMVLAAALLRIASDLFGVYLISKRQCDAYKGDIYFRLGWNNFKISLRAILAFNVLLLFVAAVKIFLQKILEWSVHERKSKQKSK
;
A
#
# COMPACT_ATOMS: atom_id res chain seq x y z
N MET A 1 -8.34 2.82 -0.81
CA MET A 1 -8.04 2.24 0.51
C MET A 1 -6.56 1.91 0.60
N ILE A 2 -5.96 2.08 1.78
CA ILE A 2 -4.51 1.98 2.01
C ILE A 2 -4.23 0.73 2.88
N ALA A 3 -3.23 -0.07 2.52
CA ALA A 3 -2.65 -1.08 3.39
C ALA A 3 -1.33 -0.52 3.95
N PHE A 4 -1.20 -0.48 5.26
CA PHE A 4 -0.01 0.04 5.92
C PHE A 4 0.77 -1.12 6.53
N ASN A 5 2.04 -1.24 6.16
CA ASN A 5 2.96 -2.21 6.73
C ASN A 5 4.20 -1.48 7.25
N TYR A 6 4.69 -1.83 8.42
CA TYR A 6 5.98 -1.33 8.89
C TYR A 6 6.77 -2.43 9.58
N VAL A 7 8.09 -2.29 9.49
CA VAL A 7 9.05 -3.15 10.16
C VAL A 7 9.94 -2.27 11.02
N ALA A 8 10.01 -2.52 12.32
CA ALA A 8 10.97 -1.89 13.22
C ALA A 8 11.99 -2.93 13.70
N GLU A 9 13.27 -2.64 13.59
CA GLU A 9 14.36 -3.43 14.13
C GLU A 9 15.01 -2.65 15.28
N LEU A 10 15.06 -3.29 16.45
CA LEU A 10 15.68 -2.76 17.66
C LEU A 10 16.77 -3.72 18.11
N GLY A 11 17.99 -3.23 18.31
CA GLY A 11 19.09 -4.02 18.84
C GLY A 11 20.02 -3.20 19.73
N SER A 12 20.46 -3.83 20.82
CA SER A 12 21.39 -3.25 21.80
C SER A 12 22.30 -4.34 22.34
N GLU A 13 23.48 -3.94 22.80
CA GLU A 13 24.43 -4.80 23.51
C GLU A 13 23.96 -5.12 24.95
N LEU A 14 23.13 -4.26 25.56
CA LEU A 14 22.62 -4.38 26.94
C LEU A 14 21.09 -4.59 26.91
N GLY A 15 20.67 -5.83 26.66
CA GLY A 15 19.32 -6.20 26.19
C GLY A 15 18.09 -5.90 27.06
N GLN A 16 18.22 -5.45 28.32
CA GLN A 16 17.05 -5.26 29.20
C GLN A 16 16.19 -4.03 28.84
N ASN A 17 16.81 -2.88 28.57
CA ASN A 17 16.08 -1.65 28.27
C ASN A 17 15.35 -1.71 26.91
N MET A 18 15.83 -2.56 26.00
CA MET A 18 15.23 -2.67 24.67
C MET A 18 13.99 -3.55 24.61
N VAL A 19 13.80 -4.50 25.53
CA VAL A 19 12.54 -5.25 25.62
C VAL A 19 11.40 -4.32 26.01
N LEU A 20 11.64 -3.43 26.97
CA LEU A 20 10.69 -2.39 27.37
C LEU A 20 10.40 -1.43 26.21
N ALA A 21 11.44 -0.98 25.51
CA ALA A 21 11.28 -0.11 24.35
C ALA A 21 10.47 -0.79 23.22
N ALA A 22 10.71 -2.08 22.95
CA ALA A 22 9.96 -2.84 21.95
C ALA A 22 8.49 -3.02 22.35
N ALA A 23 8.21 -3.29 23.63
CA ALA A 23 6.85 -3.38 24.15
C ALA A 23 6.10 -2.04 24.04
N LEU A 24 6.76 -0.93 24.39
CA LEU A 24 6.19 0.42 24.22
C LEU A 24 5.93 0.74 22.75
N LEU A 25 6.87 0.41 21.86
CA LEU A 25 6.73 0.60 20.42
C LEU A 25 5.57 -0.23 19.87
N ARG A 26 5.36 -1.44 20.40
CA ARG A 26 4.24 -2.29 20.01
C ARG A 26 2.90 -1.70 20.43
N ILE A 27 2.78 -1.24 21.67
CA ILE A 27 1.55 -0.60 22.16
C ILE A 27 1.24 0.66 21.36
N ALA A 28 2.24 1.51 21.11
CA ALA A 28 2.09 2.72 20.30
C ALA A 28 1.66 2.38 18.87
N SER A 29 2.22 1.33 18.28
CA SER A 29 1.83 0.84 16.96
C SER A 29 0.39 0.32 16.93
N ASP A 30 -0.02 -0.51 17.90
CA ASP A 30 -1.37 -1.07 17.92
C ASP A 30 -2.42 0.05 18.10
N LEU A 31 -2.15 1.06 18.94
CA LEU A 31 -2.99 2.25 19.07
C LEU A 31 -3.10 3.04 17.75
N PHE A 32 -1.97 3.23 17.06
CA PHE A 32 -1.95 3.90 15.76
C PHE A 32 -2.72 3.11 14.69
N GLY A 33 -2.59 1.78 14.67
CA GLY A 33 -3.33 0.89 13.79
C GLY A 33 -4.84 0.97 14.02
N VAL A 34 -5.28 0.91 15.30
CA VAL A 34 -6.69 1.06 15.68
C VAL A 34 -7.25 2.41 15.25
N TYR A 35 -6.48 3.49 15.44
CA TYR A 35 -6.87 4.83 14.99
C TYR A 35 -7.09 4.89 13.46
N LEU A 36 -6.16 4.34 12.69
CA LEU A 36 -6.24 4.33 11.22
C LEU A 36 -7.41 3.50 10.68
N ILE A 37 -7.68 2.35 11.30
CA ILE A 37 -8.80 1.47 10.93
C ILE A 37 -10.14 2.12 11.33
N SER A 38 -10.22 2.72 12.52
CA SER A 38 -11.42 3.42 13.01
C SER A 38 -11.83 4.59 12.11
N LYS A 39 -10.85 5.35 11.59
CA LYS A 39 -11.08 6.42 10.62
C LYS A 39 -11.35 5.94 9.18
N ARG A 40 -11.40 4.61 8.95
CA ARG A 40 -11.54 3.97 7.62
C ARG A 40 -10.50 4.44 6.59
N GLN A 41 -9.33 4.88 7.05
CA GLN A 41 -8.22 5.30 6.17
C GLN A 41 -7.33 4.13 5.75
N CYS A 42 -7.37 3.03 6.52
CA CYS A 42 -6.55 1.85 6.31
C CYS A 42 -7.40 0.57 6.39
N ASP A 43 -7.27 -0.30 5.40
CA ASP A 43 -7.99 -1.59 5.35
C ASP A 43 -7.23 -2.70 6.07
N ALA A 44 -5.90 -2.62 6.02
CA ALA A 44 -5.02 -3.62 6.59
C ALA A 44 -3.80 -2.92 7.18
N TYR A 45 -3.60 -3.13 8.48
CA TYR A 45 -2.45 -2.63 9.23
C TYR A 45 -1.60 -3.81 9.70
N LYS A 46 -0.31 -3.81 9.38
CA LYS A 46 0.65 -4.79 9.89
C LYS A 46 1.89 -4.09 10.43
N GLY A 47 2.29 -4.51 11.62
CA GLY A 47 3.53 -4.08 12.26
C GLY A 47 4.35 -5.27 12.68
N ASP A 48 5.57 -5.39 12.16
CA ASP A 48 6.54 -6.40 12.62
C ASP A 48 7.65 -5.68 13.39
N ILE A 49 7.94 -6.12 14.62
CA ILE A 49 9.02 -5.57 15.45
C ILE A 49 10.01 -6.70 15.71
N TYR A 50 11.24 -6.54 15.20
CA TYR A 50 12.33 -7.50 15.37
C TYR A 50 13.31 -7.01 16.44
N PHE A 51 13.73 -7.97 17.27
CA PHE A 51 14.71 -7.75 18.31
C PHE A 51 16.03 -8.44 17.94
N ARG A 52 17.13 -7.68 17.86
CA ARG A 52 18.47 -8.22 17.59
C ARG A 52 19.37 -8.04 18.81
N LEU A 53 19.68 -9.14 19.49
CA LEU A 53 20.62 -9.14 20.61
C LEU A 53 22.08 -9.05 20.11
N GLY A 54 22.90 -8.26 20.80
CA GLY A 54 24.34 -8.19 20.56
C GLY A 54 24.77 -7.30 19.39
N TRP A 55 23.81 -6.67 18.69
CA TRP A 55 24.07 -5.67 17.66
C TRP A 55 23.37 -4.38 18.01
N ASN A 56 24.10 -3.27 18.06
CA ASN A 56 23.53 -1.95 18.28
C ASN A 56 22.91 -1.45 16.97
N ASN A 57 21.58 -1.51 16.83
CA ASN A 57 20.87 -1.12 15.62
C ASN A 57 19.49 -0.55 15.93
N PHE A 58 19.14 0.55 15.27
CA PHE A 58 17.81 1.12 15.30
C PHE A 58 17.39 1.42 13.86
N LYS A 59 16.43 0.66 13.34
CA LYS A 59 15.96 0.82 11.96
C LYS A 59 14.45 0.73 11.90
N ILE A 60 13.81 1.71 11.29
CA ILE A 60 12.38 1.70 11.02
C ILE A 60 12.17 1.77 9.50
N SER A 61 11.47 0.78 8.97
CA SER A 61 11.11 0.68 7.55
C SER A 61 9.59 0.76 7.41
N LEU A 62 9.10 1.84 6.81
CA LEU A 62 7.68 2.07 6.57
C LEU A 62 7.33 1.71 5.12
N ARG A 63 6.31 0.90 4.91
CA ARG A 63 5.76 0.51 3.60
C ARG A 63 4.26 0.77 3.57
N ALA A 64 3.86 1.92 3.05
CA ALA A 64 2.46 2.17 2.70
C ALA A 64 2.18 1.59 1.31
N ILE A 65 1.41 0.51 1.24
CA ILE A 65 0.93 -0.08 -0.01
C ILE A 65 -0.45 0.51 -0.28
N LEU A 66 -0.58 1.33 -1.31
CA LEU A 66 -1.90 1.79 -1.75
C LEU A 66 -2.66 0.57 -2.32
N ALA A 67 -3.66 0.06 -1.59
CA ALA A 67 -4.36 -1.16 -1.99
C ALA A 67 -5.32 -0.94 -3.17
N PHE A 68 -5.44 0.28 -3.72
CA PHE A 68 -6.31 0.60 -4.86
C PHE A 68 -5.66 1.67 -5.75
N ASN A 69 -5.13 1.27 -6.92
CA ASN A 69 -5.32 2.03 -8.18
C ASN A 69 -4.63 1.49 -9.44
N VAL A 70 -3.64 0.58 -9.40
CA VAL A 70 -3.01 0.13 -10.67
C VAL A 70 -4.00 -0.68 -11.52
N LEU A 71 -4.74 -1.60 -10.91
CA LEU A 71 -5.72 -2.41 -11.64
C LEU A 71 -6.90 -1.57 -12.15
N LEU A 72 -7.39 -0.60 -11.37
CA LEU A 72 -8.43 0.31 -11.82
C LEU A 72 -7.95 1.28 -12.90
N LEU A 73 -6.72 1.80 -12.80
CA LEU A 73 -6.09 2.57 -13.88
C LEU A 73 -5.95 1.72 -15.14
N PHE A 74 -5.56 0.46 -15.00
CA PHE A 74 -5.47 -0.47 -16.11
C PHE A 74 -6.84 -0.73 -16.75
N VAL A 75 -7.87 -0.99 -15.95
CA VAL A 75 -9.25 -1.18 -16.43
C VAL A 75 -9.79 0.10 -17.10
N ALA A 76 -9.54 1.27 -16.52
CA ALA A 76 -9.92 2.55 -17.11
C ALA A 76 -9.17 2.82 -18.42
N ALA A 77 -7.87 2.53 -18.48
CA ALA A 77 -7.05 2.67 -19.69
C ALA A 77 -7.54 1.73 -20.81
N VAL A 78 -7.83 0.46 -20.47
CA VAL A 78 -8.39 -0.52 -21.42
C VAL A 78 -9.77 -0.07 -21.92
N LYS A 79 -10.63 0.44 -21.03
CA LYS A 79 -11.95 0.97 -21.42
C LYS A 79 -11.83 2.13 -22.42
N ILE A 80 -10.95 3.09 -22.17
CA ILE A 80 -10.69 4.23 -23.07
C ILE A 80 -10.14 3.73 -24.41
N PHE A 81 -9.22 2.77 -24.38
CA PHE A 81 -8.62 2.20 -25.59
C PHE A 81 -9.66 1.48 -26.47
N LEU A 82 -10.51 0.64 -25.86
CA LEU A 82 -11.61 -0.05 -26.55
C LEU A 82 -12.61 0.94 -27.15
N GLN A 83 -12.93 2.01 -26.43
CA GLN A 83 -13.85 3.04 -26.91
C GLN A 83 -13.31 3.74 -28.16
N LYS A 84 -12.00 4.08 -28.18
CA LYS A 84 -11.36 4.66 -29.38
C LYS A 84 -11.36 3.71 -30.57
N ILE A 85 -11.11 2.41 -30.36
CA ILE A 85 -11.17 1.41 -31.44
C ILE A 85 -12.57 1.31 -32.03
N LEU A 86 -13.60 1.31 -31.17
CA LEU A 86 -14.99 1.24 -31.59
C LEU A 86 -15.39 2.49 -32.39
N GLU A 87 -15.03 3.68 -31.91
CA GLU A 87 -15.26 4.95 -32.62
C GLU A 87 -14.58 4.96 -34.00
N TRP A 88 -13.34 4.48 -34.07
CA TRP A 88 -12.60 4.37 -35.34
C TRP A 88 -13.28 3.38 -36.30
N SER A 89 -13.71 2.22 -35.80
CA SER A 89 -14.41 1.20 -36.59
C SER A 89 -15.78 1.68 -37.10
N VAL A 90 -16.50 2.48 -36.31
CA VAL A 90 -17.78 3.07 -36.72
C VAL A 90 -17.57 4.17 -37.76
N HIS A 91 -16.50 4.97 -37.63
CA HIS A 91 -16.15 5.98 -38.62
C HIS A 91 -15.80 5.38 -39.99
N GLU A 92 -15.05 4.27 -40.03
CA GLU A 92 -14.76 3.56 -41.28
C GLU A 92 -16.01 2.98 -41.95
N ARG A 93 -16.98 2.46 -41.17
CA ARG A 93 -18.23 1.96 -41.76
C ARG A 93 -19.07 3.09 -42.34
N LYS A 94 -19.12 4.24 -41.67
CA LYS A 94 -19.86 5.42 -42.16
C LYS A 94 -19.20 6.05 -43.39
N SER A 95 -17.88 6.03 -43.53
CA SER A 95 -17.19 6.53 -44.73
C SER A 95 -17.41 5.62 -45.94
N LYS A 96 -17.40 4.29 -45.75
CA LYS A 96 -17.69 3.32 -46.82
C LYS A 96 -19.17 3.34 -47.27
N GLN A 97 -20.10 3.75 -46.40
CA GLN A 97 -21.52 3.83 -46.74
C GLN A 97 -21.91 5.13 -47.47
N LYS A 98 -21.12 6.22 -47.33
CA LYS A 98 -21.30 7.47 -48.09
C LYS A 98 -20.66 7.46 -49.50
N SER A 99 -19.85 6.46 -49.81
CA SER A 99 -19.13 6.35 -51.09
C SER A 99 -19.79 5.37 -52.07
N LYS A 100 -21.05 4.99 -51.84
CA LYS A 100 -21.84 4.12 -52.72
C LYS A 100 -23.10 4.84 -53.17
#